data_AF-A0A814QV45-F1
#
_entry.id   AF-A0A814QV45-F1
#
_cell.length_a   1.000
_cell.length_b   1.000
_cell.length_c   1.000
_cell.angle_alpha   90.00
_cell.angle_beta   90.00
_cell.angle_gamma   90.00
#
_symmetry.space_group_name_H-M   'P 1'
#
loop_
_entity.id
_entity.type
_entity.pdbx_description
1 polymer ?
#
loop_
_entity_poly.entity_id
_entity_poly.type
_entity_poly.pdbx_seq_one_letter_code
_entity_poly.pdbx_strand_id
1 'polypeptide(L)'
;MNTTNNNTIVALNNTIDTTNWLLHSSLWSLRIVCPLFLVLSPIFNWACIRIFQSRIYARSSTKWYFIFIAIFDTIYVVVTAPLLFLITFEIYILNWNVFLCKSVLFFNYLSCQISAGLLACLSIDRLIATSCLSLYRLNCTTNLSRIVCLIVIVVFSIVNSHYLIGYTIDSHGYCSIRHYKWYEAIYSRLNVVYLLSYSIIPFTIIAICNLFIVLTVCHNKTNMKKKYDSKKQIILPNIPHEQNSTSRDVPKICEKPTKVLKFQTCSTTNNTINDNKHEIFVSIKDEKVINNLLDSNVAWQSHRIDHLSDKLLLNDKEPPISIETLSTSTENKQSHIPLQGEKSLLTSYSVLSSPSSSPSTNSQKMGVQLQITISLLVISISFIFCTLPNCISTIMIQTYTNDESVRKFWQAMNYFSVVPLLTTHSVNLIFYYLSSNMFRERFKEYYFKKKT
;
A
#
# COMPACT_ATOMS: atom_id res chain seq x y z
N MET A 1 26.04 27.13 53.07
CA MET A 1 25.29 26.14 52.26
C MET A 1 24.39 26.87 51.24
N ASN A 2 24.97 27.57 50.25
CA ASN A 2 24.21 28.32 49.21
C ASN A 2 24.77 28.09 47.78
N THR A 3 25.66 27.11 47.59
CA THR A 3 26.36 26.89 46.31
C THR A 3 25.62 25.97 45.34
N THR A 4 24.47 25.40 45.71
CA THR A 4 23.70 24.48 44.86
C THR A 4 22.74 25.17 43.87
N ASN A 5 22.47 26.48 44.00
CA ASN A 5 21.49 27.16 43.14
C ASN A 5 22.04 27.64 41.78
N ASN A 6 23.35 27.83 41.62
CA ASN A 6 23.89 28.40 40.38
C ASN A 6 23.95 27.36 39.24
N ASN A 7 24.22 26.09 39.56
CA ASN A 7 24.38 25.04 38.54
C ASN A 7 23.04 24.64 37.89
N THR A 8 21.94 24.71 38.64
CA THR A 8 20.59 24.42 38.12
C THR A 8 20.11 25.49 37.16
N ILE A 9 20.40 26.77 37.44
CA ILE A 9 20.05 27.89 36.56
C ILE A 9 20.80 27.81 35.22
N VAL A 10 22.09 27.47 35.23
CA VAL A 10 22.88 27.32 33.99
C VAL A 10 22.37 26.17 33.13
N ALA A 11 22.03 25.03 33.73
CA ALA A 11 21.47 23.88 32.99
C ALA A 11 20.09 24.21 32.37
N LEU A 12 19.25 24.98 33.08
CA LEU A 12 17.95 25.42 32.60
C LEU A 12 18.07 26.39 31.42
N ASN A 13 18.99 27.36 31.49
CA ASN A 13 19.20 28.31 30.38
C ASN A 13 19.70 27.60 29.11
N ASN A 14 20.66 26.65 29.25
CA ASN A 14 21.17 25.89 28.11
C ASN A 14 20.10 25.00 27.45
N THR A 15 19.15 24.46 28.21
CA THR A 15 18.04 23.66 27.68
C THR A 15 17.00 24.51 26.95
N ILE A 16 16.75 25.73 27.41
CA ILE A 16 15.85 26.69 26.73
C ILE A 16 16.44 27.11 25.37
N ASP A 17 17.74 27.43 25.31
CA ASP A 17 18.37 27.88 24.06
C ASP A 17 18.41 26.78 22.99
N THR A 18 18.72 25.54 23.39
CA THR A 18 18.77 24.40 22.47
C THR A 18 17.40 24.04 21.90
N THR A 19 16.33 24.09 22.70
CA THR A 19 14.97 23.81 22.23
C THR A 19 14.45 24.88 21.27
N ASN A 20 14.75 26.16 21.52
CA ASN A 20 14.39 27.25 20.62
C ASN A 20 15.11 27.14 19.27
N TRP A 21 16.41 26.78 19.28
CA TRP A 21 17.16 26.56 18.05
C TRP A 21 16.59 25.41 17.21
N LEU A 22 16.25 24.28 17.85
CA LEU A 22 15.62 23.13 17.18
C LEU A 22 14.29 23.51 16.53
N LEU A 23 13.44 24.23 17.26
CA LEU A 23 12.14 24.69 16.76
C LEU A 23 12.32 25.60 15.55
N HIS A 24 13.20 26.60 15.64
CA HIS A 24 13.47 27.52 14.53
C HIS A 24 14.04 26.81 13.31
N SER A 25 14.98 25.87 13.50
CA SER A 25 15.54 25.04 12.43
C SER A 25 14.46 24.20 11.73
N SER A 26 13.57 23.58 12.51
CA SER A 26 12.47 22.79 11.96
C SER A 26 11.50 23.64 11.12
N LEU A 27 11.17 24.86 11.55
CA LEU A 27 10.33 25.79 10.79
C LEU A 27 11.01 26.25 9.49
N TRP A 28 12.33 26.49 9.50
CA TRP A 28 13.09 26.80 8.29
C TRP A 28 13.05 25.67 7.27
N SER A 29 13.15 24.41 7.72
CA SER A 29 13.02 23.27 6.83
C SER A 29 11.65 23.23 6.14
N LEU A 30 10.58 23.53 6.88
CA LEU A 30 9.21 23.57 6.34
C LEU A 30 9.01 24.69 5.32
N ARG A 31 9.62 25.87 5.53
CA ARG A 31 9.56 27.00 4.59
C ARG A 31 10.09 26.64 3.20
N ILE A 32 11.14 25.81 3.13
CA ILE A 32 11.76 25.39 1.88
C ILE A 32 10.99 24.21 1.28
N VAL A 33 10.67 23.21 2.11
CA VAL A 33 10.15 21.93 1.65
C VAL A 33 8.66 21.98 1.28
N CYS A 34 7.83 22.74 2.01
CA CYS A 34 6.38 22.78 1.75
C CYS A 34 6.03 23.32 0.35
N PRO A 35 6.61 24.44 -0.13
CA PRO A 35 6.36 24.93 -1.50
C PRO A 35 6.79 23.92 -2.57
N LEU A 36 7.92 23.23 -2.36
CA LEU A 36 8.39 22.20 -3.28
C LEU A 36 7.38 21.05 -3.37
N PHE A 37 6.87 20.55 -2.23
CA PHE A 37 5.88 19.46 -2.25
C PHE A 37 4.53 19.90 -2.82
N LEU A 38 4.12 21.15 -2.59
CA LEU A 38 2.88 21.69 -3.14
C LEU A 38 2.86 21.66 -4.68
N VAL A 39 4.03 21.87 -5.31
CA VAL A 39 4.17 21.81 -6.78
C VAL A 39 4.46 20.40 -7.28
N LEU A 40 5.41 19.69 -6.66
CA LEU A 40 5.89 18.40 -7.17
C LEU A 40 4.89 17.26 -6.93
N SER A 41 4.18 17.26 -5.79
CA SER A 41 3.27 16.15 -5.44
C SER A 41 2.13 15.98 -6.44
N PRO A 42 1.35 17.04 -6.80
CA PRO A 42 0.30 16.90 -7.81
C PRO A 42 0.82 16.43 -9.16
N ILE A 43 2.01 16.89 -9.59
CA ILE A 43 2.63 16.49 -10.85
C ILE A 43 2.98 15.00 -10.83
N PHE A 44 3.64 14.53 -9.78
CA PHE A 44 4.05 13.14 -9.67
C PHE A 44 2.87 12.18 -9.48
N ASN A 45 1.88 12.55 -8.67
CA ASN A 45 0.68 11.74 -8.47
C ASN A 45 -0.22 11.73 -9.72
N TRP A 46 -0.30 12.84 -10.46
CA TRP A 46 -0.97 12.85 -11.77
C TRP A 46 -0.27 11.94 -12.78
N ALA A 47 1.07 11.99 -12.87
CA ALA A 47 1.84 11.08 -13.71
C ALA A 47 1.60 9.61 -13.33
N CYS A 48 1.54 9.32 -12.01
CA CYS A 48 1.21 8.00 -11.49
C CYS A 48 -0.17 7.52 -11.98
N ILE A 49 -1.20 8.36 -11.84
CA ILE A 49 -2.56 8.06 -12.33
C ILE A 49 -2.56 7.74 -13.82
N ARG A 50 -1.88 8.57 -14.63
CA ARG A 50 -1.81 8.38 -16.10
C ARG A 50 -1.15 7.05 -16.48
N ILE A 51 -0.08 6.66 -15.76
CA ILE A 51 0.60 5.38 -16.00
C ILE A 51 -0.31 4.21 -15.66
N PHE A 52 -1.01 4.24 -14.52
CA PHE A 52 -1.93 3.18 -14.12
C PHE A 52 -3.24 3.12 -14.92
N GLN A 53 -3.60 4.21 -15.61
CA GLN A 53 -4.67 4.22 -16.61
C GLN A 53 -4.29 3.56 -17.94
N SER A 54 -3.01 3.26 -18.18
CA SER A 54 -2.58 2.66 -19.43
C SER A 54 -3.17 1.27 -19.66
N ARG A 55 -3.31 0.88 -20.94
CA ARG A 55 -3.93 -0.39 -21.37
C ARG A 55 -3.29 -1.63 -20.74
N ILE A 56 -2.02 -1.57 -20.36
CA ILE A 56 -1.28 -2.69 -19.76
C ILE A 56 -1.81 -3.00 -18.35
N TYR A 57 -2.07 -1.97 -17.56
CA TYR A 57 -2.61 -2.12 -16.21
C TYR A 57 -4.12 -2.26 -16.21
N ALA A 58 -4.81 -2.08 -17.35
CA ALA A 58 -6.26 -2.17 -17.44
C ALA A 58 -6.85 -3.47 -16.87
N ARG A 59 -6.10 -4.58 -16.94
CA ARG A 59 -6.49 -5.89 -16.40
C ARG A 59 -6.05 -6.15 -14.95
N SER A 60 -5.18 -5.33 -14.37
CA SER A 60 -4.70 -5.53 -13.01
C SER A 60 -5.70 -5.02 -11.98
N SER A 61 -6.05 -5.83 -10.97
CA SER A 61 -6.85 -5.39 -9.82
C SER A 61 -6.21 -4.20 -9.12
N THR A 62 -4.88 -4.15 -9.09
CA THR A 62 -4.14 -3.15 -8.30
C THR A 62 -4.08 -1.75 -8.85
N LYS A 63 -4.48 -1.56 -10.10
CA LYS A 63 -4.51 -0.22 -10.70
C LYS A 63 -5.36 0.74 -9.88
N TRP A 64 -6.48 0.24 -9.33
CA TRP A 64 -7.44 1.07 -8.58
C TRP A 64 -6.87 1.50 -7.24
N TYR A 65 -6.20 0.61 -6.49
CA TYR A 65 -5.54 1.00 -5.24
C TYR A 65 -4.53 2.14 -5.48
N PHE A 66 -3.66 2.02 -6.50
CA PHE A 66 -2.68 3.07 -6.79
C PHE A 66 -3.31 4.39 -7.25
N ILE A 67 -4.38 4.34 -8.06
CA ILE A 67 -5.08 5.56 -8.49
C ILE A 67 -5.69 6.27 -7.26
N PHE A 68 -6.40 5.54 -6.40
CA PHE A 68 -7.01 6.14 -5.21
C PHE A 68 -5.95 6.63 -4.21
N ILE A 69 -4.88 5.88 -3.97
CA ILE A 69 -3.74 6.33 -3.15
C ILE A 69 -3.18 7.64 -3.70
N ALA A 70 -2.91 7.73 -5.00
CA ALA A 70 -2.39 8.96 -5.62
C ALA A 70 -3.35 10.16 -5.50
N ILE A 71 -4.66 9.94 -5.58
CA ILE A 71 -5.67 10.99 -5.37
C ILE A 71 -5.62 11.48 -3.92
N PHE A 72 -5.69 10.58 -2.94
CA PHE A 72 -5.72 10.97 -1.54
C PHE A 72 -4.37 11.51 -1.04
N ASP A 73 -3.26 11.02 -1.56
CA ASP A 73 -1.94 11.60 -1.31
C ASP A 73 -1.84 13.04 -1.83
N THR A 74 -2.42 13.32 -3.00
CA THR A 74 -2.50 14.69 -3.54
C THR A 74 -3.36 15.57 -2.66
N ILE A 75 -4.54 15.09 -2.23
CA ILE A 75 -5.42 15.83 -1.31
C ILE A 75 -4.68 16.13 -0.01
N TYR A 76 -4.01 15.14 0.59
CA TYR A 76 -3.25 15.31 1.82
C TYR A 76 -2.20 16.41 1.68
N VAL A 77 -1.36 16.36 0.64
CA VAL A 77 -0.28 17.34 0.46
C VAL A 77 -0.85 18.74 0.14
N VAL A 78 -1.87 18.84 -0.68
CA VAL A 78 -2.52 20.12 -1.03
C VAL A 78 -3.21 20.77 0.16
N VAL A 79 -3.72 19.98 1.11
CA VAL A 79 -4.33 20.50 2.34
C VAL A 79 -3.26 20.84 3.39
N THR A 80 -2.30 19.95 3.61
CA THR A 80 -1.36 20.03 4.74
C THR A 80 -0.15 20.91 4.46
N ALA A 81 0.44 20.87 3.25
CA ALA A 81 1.64 21.65 2.95
C ALA A 81 1.39 23.17 3.00
N PRO A 82 0.30 23.73 2.44
CA PRO A 82 0.01 25.16 2.58
C PRO A 82 -0.22 25.57 4.03
N LEU A 83 -0.92 24.73 4.81
CA LEU A 83 -1.15 24.98 6.22
C LEU A 83 0.17 25.06 6.99
N LEU A 84 1.04 24.08 6.82
CA LEU A 84 2.37 24.06 7.47
C LEU A 84 3.22 25.25 7.03
N PHE A 85 3.20 25.59 5.74
CA PHE A 85 3.91 26.75 5.21
C PHE A 85 3.45 28.04 5.88
N LEU A 86 2.13 28.28 5.97
CA LEU A 86 1.56 29.47 6.61
C LEU A 86 1.87 29.54 8.11
N ILE A 87 1.85 28.40 8.82
CA ILE A 87 2.25 28.32 10.24
C ILE A 87 3.69 28.80 10.44
N THR A 88 4.59 28.60 9.47
CA THR A 88 5.97 29.10 9.58
C THR A 88 6.08 30.63 9.55
N PHE A 89 5.04 31.34 9.12
CA PHE A 89 4.93 32.80 9.14
C PHE A 89 4.00 33.28 10.25
N GLU A 90 3.64 32.41 11.20
CA GLU A 90 2.69 32.70 12.27
C GLU A 90 1.28 33.07 11.74
N ILE A 91 0.96 32.64 10.51
CA ILE A 91 -0.36 32.84 9.90
C ILE A 91 -1.22 31.60 10.13
N TYR A 92 -2.17 31.71 11.05
CA TYR A 92 -3.07 30.63 11.43
C TYR A 92 -4.39 30.68 10.65
N ILE A 93 -4.39 30.25 9.39
CA ILE A 93 -5.58 30.31 8.52
C ILE A 93 -6.79 29.52 9.06
N LEU A 94 -6.54 28.47 9.86
CA LEU A 94 -7.59 27.70 10.53
C LEU A 94 -8.48 28.55 11.45
N ASN A 95 -7.93 29.65 11.99
CA ASN A 95 -8.62 30.52 12.93
C ASN A 95 -9.58 31.50 12.24
N TRP A 96 -9.54 31.61 10.91
CA TRP A 96 -10.32 32.62 10.18
C TRP A 96 -11.79 32.23 10.00
N ASN A 97 -12.07 30.93 9.85
CA ASN A 97 -13.42 30.47 9.58
C ASN A 97 -13.64 29.06 10.15
N VAL A 98 -14.77 28.87 10.84
CA VAL A 98 -15.16 27.58 11.44
C VAL A 98 -15.26 26.47 10.39
N PHE A 99 -15.78 26.78 9.20
CA PHE A 99 -15.88 25.81 8.10
C PHE A 99 -14.49 25.38 7.61
N LEU A 100 -13.53 26.30 7.52
CA LEU A 100 -12.16 26.01 7.09
C LEU A 100 -11.43 25.17 8.14
N CYS A 101 -11.50 25.54 9.42
CA CYS A 101 -11.00 24.75 10.56
C CYS A 101 -11.46 23.29 10.48
N LYS A 102 -12.78 23.08 10.36
CA LYS A 102 -13.39 21.75 10.26
C LYS A 102 -12.98 20.98 9.02
N SER A 103 -13.07 21.61 7.84
CA SER A 103 -12.83 20.94 6.55
C SER A 103 -11.38 20.56 6.37
N VAL A 104 -10.44 21.45 6.72
CA VAL A 104 -9.00 21.18 6.60
C VAL A 104 -8.59 20.03 7.51
N LEU A 105 -9.04 20.02 8.77
CA LEU A 105 -8.75 18.92 9.69
C LEU A 105 -9.38 17.61 9.20
N PHE A 106 -10.65 17.64 8.78
CA PHE A 106 -11.32 16.47 8.23
C PHE A 106 -10.57 15.88 7.04
N PHE A 107 -10.25 16.69 6.02
CA PHE A 107 -9.56 16.19 4.84
C PHE A 107 -8.15 15.72 5.13
N ASN A 108 -7.39 16.41 5.99
CA ASN A 108 -6.06 16.01 6.39
C ASN A 108 -6.05 14.61 7.01
N TYR A 109 -6.91 14.37 8.00
CA TYR A 109 -7.00 13.07 8.67
C TYR A 109 -7.61 11.99 7.76
N LEU A 110 -8.66 12.32 7.01
CA LEU A 110 -9.33 11.42 6.09
C LEU A 110 -8.37 10.90 5.01
N SER A 111 -7.65 11.80 4.33
CA SER A 111 -6.78 11.41 3.23
C SER A 111 -5.62 10.53 3.69
N CYS A 112 -5.05 10.86 4.85
CA CYS A 112 -3.95 10.11 5.44
C CYS A 112 -4.38 8.67 5.81
N GLN A 113 -5.54 8.52 6.45
CA GLN A 113 -6.09 7.21 6.82
C GLN A 113 -6.49 6.38 5.60
N ILE A 114 -7.11 6.99 4.58
CA ILE A 114 -7.47 6.28 3.35
C ILE A 114 -6.21 5.77 2.64
N SER A 115 -5.16 6.60 2.49
CA SER A 115 -3.91 6.15 1.87
C SER A 115 -3.28 4.96 2.62
N ALA A 116 -3.21 5.02 3.96
CA ALA A 116 -2.69 3.94 4.78
C ALA A 116 -3.54 2.65 4.68
N GLY A 117 -4.86 2.79 4.75
CA GLY A 117 -5.79 1.67 4.64
C GLY A 117 -5.77 1.01 3.26
N LEU A 118 -5.72 1.80 2.19
CA LEU A 118 -5.59 1.28 0.82
C LEU A 118 -4.25 0.57 0.60
N LEU A 119 -3.17 1.04 1.22
CA LEU A 119 -1.87 0.35 1.17
C LEU A 119 -1.94 -1.01 1.87
N ALA A 120 -2.62 -1.10 3.02
CA ALA A 120 -2.87 -2.37 3.70
C ALA A 120 -3.73 -3.32 2.85
N CYS A 121 -4.81 -2.83 2.23
CA CYS A 121 -5.63 -3.62 1.30
C CYS A 121 -4.84 -4.11 0.08
N LEU A 122 -3.94 -3.28 -0.45
CA LEU A 122 -3.04 -3.65 -1.55
C LEU A 122 -2.09 -4.78 -1.14
N SER A 123 -1.54 -4.74 0.08
CA SER A 123 -0.71 -5.83 0.62
C SER A 123 -1.49 -7.13 0.77
N ILE A 124 -2.76 -7.06 1.19
CA ILE A 124 -3.65 -8.24 1.26
C ILE A 124 -3.93 -8.79 -0.15
N ASP A 125 -4.32 -7.94 -1.11
CA ASP A 125 -4.56 -8.36 -2.51
C ASP A 125 -3.33 -9.08 -3.09
N ARG A 126 -2.13 -8.58 -2.73
CA ARG A 126 -0.86 -9.15 -3.17
C ARG A 126 -0.53 -10.46 -2.50
N LEU A 127 -0.78 -10.58 -1.20
CA LEU A 127 -0.66 -11.85 -0.48
C LEU A 127 -1.57 -12.92 -1.12
N ILE A 128 -2.83 -12.59 -1.39
CA ILE A 128 -3.78 -13.51 -2.02
C ILE A 128 -3.27 -13.93 -3.41
N ALA A 129 -2.79 -12.97 -4.21
CA ALA A 129 -2.24 -13.22 -5.54
C ALA A 129 -1.03 -14.17 -5.53
N THR A 130 -0.17 -14.07 -4.51
CA THR A 130 1.04 -14.89 -4.39
C THR A 130 0.81 -16.25 -3.76
N SER A 131 -0.09 -16.33 -2.77
CA SER A 131 -0.32 -17.57 -1.99
C SER A 131 -1.32 -18.50 -2.67
N CYS A 132 -2.32 -17.94 -3.35
CA CYS A 132 -3.45 -18.72 -3.88
C CYS A 132 -3.75 -18.35 -5.35
N LEU A 133 -2.85 -18.70 -6.27
CA LEU A 133 -2.99 -18.37 -7.70
C LEU A 133 -4.32 -18.86 -8.31
N SER A 134 -4.80 -20.03 -7.88
CA SER A 134 -6.08 -20.60 -8.33
C SER A 134 -7.25 -19.72 -7.90
N LEU A 135 -7.33 -19.39 -6.61
CA LEU A 135 -8.40 -18.57 -6.03
C LEU A 135 -8.36 -17.13 -6.55
N TYR A 136 -7.17 -16.57 -6.73
CA TYR A 136 -6.98 -15.22 -7.26
C TYR A 136 -7.58 -15.06 -8.66
N ARG A 137 -7.44 -16.08 -9.53
CA ARG A 137 -8.01 -16.03 -10.89
C ARG A 137 -9.53 -16.02 -10.91
N LEU A 138 -10.17 -16.64 -9.91
CA LEU A 138 -11.63 -16.73 -9.82
C LEU A 138 -12.22 -15.49 -9.15
N ASN A 139 -11.60 -15.01 -8.08
CA ASN A 139 -12.23 -14.04 -7.18
C ASN A 139 -11.71 -12.60 -7.36
N CYS A 140 -10.44 -12.40 -7.73
CA CYS A 140 -9.87 -11.06 -7.80
C CYS A 140 -10.13 -10.40 -9.16
N THR A 141 -11.34 -9.86 -9.30
CA THR A 141 -11.72 -9.02 -10.44
C THR A 141 -11.36 -7.55 -10.21
N THR A 142 -11.21 -6.79 -11.30
CA THR A 142 -10.99 -5.33 -11.21
C THR A 142 -12.19 -4.57 -10.64
N ASN A 143 -13.40 -5.14 -10.70
CA ASN A 143 -14.59 -4.58 -10.08
C ASN A 143 -14.53 -4.75 -8.56
N LEU A 144 -14.08 -5.92 -8.09
CA LEU A 144 -13.94 -6.17 -6.65
C LEU A 144 -12.96 -5.17 -6.02
N SER A 145 -11.78 -4.95 -6.62
CA SER A 145 -10.83 -3.98 -6.05
C SER A 145 -11.38 -2.55 -6.02
N ARG A 146 -12.15 -2.13 -7.03
CA ARG A 146 -12.86 -0.84 -7.01
C ARG A 146 -13.88 -0.75 -5.87
N ILE A 147 -14.67 -1.80 -5.66
CA ILE A 147 -15.64 -1.87 -4.56
C ILE A 147 -14.93 -1.80 -3.21
N VAL A 148 -13.84 -2.56 -3.04
CA VAL A 148 -13.03 -2.51 -1.81
C VAL A 148 -12.49 -1.10 -1.54
N CYS A 149 -11.95 -0.42 -2.56
CA CYS A 149 -11.51 0.97 -2.40
C CYS A 149 -12.65 1.90 -1.95
N LEU A 150 -13.83 1.79 -2.56
CA LEU A 150 -14.98 2.61 -2.19
C LEU A 150 -15.46 2.33 -0.76
N ILE A 151 -15.49 1.07 -0.34
CA ILE A 151 -15.83 0.69 1.04
C ILE A 151 -14.83 1.32 2.02
N VAL A 152 -13.53 1.22 1.75
CA VAL A 152 -12.47 1.83 2.58
C VAL A 152 -12.67 3.34 2.70
N ILE A 153 -12.93 4.03 1.58
CA ILE A 153 -13.19 5.47 1.55
C ILE A 153 -14.41 5.83 2.40
N VAL A 154 -15.54 5.11 2.25
CA VAL A 154 -16.77 5.37 2.99
C VAL A 154 -16.58 5.12 4.48
N VAL A 155 -15.99 3.99 4.86
CA VAL A 155 -15.73 3.64 6.27
C VAL A 155 -14.87 4.70 6.93
N PHE A 156 -13.75 5.09 6.33
CA PHE A 156 -12.90 6.15 6.90
C PHE A 156 -13.58 7.52 6.86
N SER A 157 -14.44 7.82 5.89
CA SER A 157 -15.22 9.06 5.89
C SER A 157 -16.17 9.14 7.08
N ILE A 158 -16.82 8.02 7.43
CA ILE A 158 -17.68 7.93 8.61
C ILE A 158 -16.87 8.06 9.89
N VAL A 159 -15.74 7.34 10.00
CA VAL A 159 -14.87 7.42 11.19
C VAL A 159 -14.35 8.84 11.41
N ASN A 160 -13.96 9.55 10.36
CA ASN A 160 -13.42 10.91 10.46
C ASN A 160 -14.49 12.02 10.53
N SER A 161 -15.78 11.72 10.36
CA SER A 161 -16.83 12.75 10.36
C SER A 161 -16.90 13.52 11.69
N HIS A 162 -16.41 12.92 12.79
CA HIS A 162 -16.34 13.56 14.10
C HIS A 162 -15.51 14.87 14.09
N TYR A 163 -14.50 15.00 13.22
CA TYR A 163 -13.72 16.25 13.07
C TYR A 163 -14.60 17.42 12.60
N LEU A 164 -15.63 17.16 11.80
CA LEU A 164 -16.58 18.18 11.32
C LEU A 164 -17.53 18.66 12.44
N ILE A 165 -17.75 17.83 13.46
CA ILE A 165 -18.68 18.13 14.55
C ILE A 165 -17.94 18.75 15.73
N GLY A 166 -16.79 18.18 16.10
CA GLY A 166 -16.07 18.48 17.34
C GLY A 166 -15.29 19.79 17.38
N TYR A 167 -14.85 20.31 16.23
CA TYR A 167 -14.01 21.50 16.19
C TYR A 167 -14.83 22.80 16.11
N THR A 168 -14.38 23.83 16.80
CA THR A 168 -14.97 25.18 16.79
C THR A 168 -13.87 26.22 16.89
N ILE A 169 -14.22 27.48 16.67
CA ILE A 169 -13.36 28.60 17.07
C ILE A 169 -13.71 28.94 18.52
N ASP A 170 -12.71 29.00 19.40
CA ASP A 170 -12.89 29.40 20.80
C ASP A 170 -12.98 30.92 20.97
N SER A 171 -13.18 31.38 22.21
CA SER A 171 -13.25 32.81 22.55
C SER A 171 -11.97 33.59 22.26
N HIS A 172 -10.83 32.90 22.12
CA HIS A 172 -9.55 33.48 21.77
C HIS A 172 -9.29 33.47 20.25
N GLY A 173 -10.24 32.95 19.47
CA GLY A 173 -10.13 32.87 18.02
C GLY A 173 -9.34 31.65 17.53
N TYR A 174 -8.95 30.70 18.39
CA TYR A 174 -8.23 29.50 17.96
C TYR A 174 -9.18 28.39 17.53
N CYS A 175 -8.81 27.70 16.43
CA CYS A 175 -9.44 26.45 16.01
C CYS A 175 -9.11 25.35 17.02
N SER A 176 -10.03 25.10 17.95
CA SER A 176 -9.86 24.15 19.05
C SER A 176 -11.06 23.21 19.17
N ILE A 177 -10.88 22.14 19.94
CA ILE A 177 -11.95 21.18 20.20
C ILE A 177 -12.95 21.83 21.14
N ARG A 178 -14.24 21.70 20.82
CA ARG A 178 -15.30 22.23 21.67
C ARG A 178 -15.27 21.56 23.05
N HIS A 179 -15.06 22.36 24.09
CA HIS A 179 -14.99 21.92 25.49
C HIS A 179 -16.37 21.51 26.04
N TYR A 180 -16.95 20.44 25.50
CA TYR A 180 -17.99 19.72 26.19
C TYR A 180 -17.35 18.67 27.08
N LYS A 181 -17.70 18.65 28.38
CA LYS A 181 -17.17 17.66 29.35
C LYS A 181 -17.29 16.21 28.85
N TRP A 182 -18.38 15.89 28.16
CA TRP A 182 -18.58 14.55 27.57
C TRP A 182 -17.69 14.30 26.35
N TYR A 183 -17.40 15.34 25.56
CA TYR A 183 -16.59 15.24 24.36
C TYR A 183 -15.12 15.07 24.69
N GLU A 184 -14.61 15.70 25.74
CA GLU A 184 -13.20 15.58 26.18
C GLU A 184 -12.81 14.13 26.54
N ALA A 185 -13.67 13.43 27.30
CA ALA A 185 -13.47 12.03 27.65
C ALA A 185 -13.51 11.09 26.44
N ILE A 186 -14.39 11.36 25.47
CA ILE A 186 -14.47 10.60 24.21
C ILE A 186 -13.29 10.93 23.31
N TYR A 187 -12.88 12.18 23.24
CA TYR A 187 -11.84 12.67 22.34
C TYR A 187 -10.48 12.06 22.65
N SER A 188 -10.13 11.95 23.94
CA SER A 188 -8.92 11.23 24.35
C SER A 188 -8.90 9.79 23.80
N ARG A 189 -10.05 9.10 23.82
CA ARG A 189 -10.19 7.77 23.22
C ARG A 189 -10.14 7.80 21.69
N LEU A 190 -10.72 8.82 21.05
CA LEU A 190 -10.69 8.98 19.60
C LEU A 190 -9.26 9.22 19.07
N ASN A 191 -8.39 9.91 19.79
CA ASN A 191 -6.97 10.02 19.42
C ASN A 191 -6.26 8.66 19.41
N VAL A 192 -6.59 7.79 20.38
CA VAL A 192 -6.08 6.42 20.40
C VAL A 192 -6.62 5.63 19.23
N VAL A 193 -7.92 5.74 18.93
CA VAL A 193 -8.53 5.11 17.75
C VAL A 193 -7.85 5.60 16.47
N TYR A 194 -7.60 6.91 16.34
CA TYR A 194 -6.89 7.51 15.22
C TYR A 194 -5.49 6.90 15.07
N LEU A 195 -4.72 6.86 16.15
CA LEU A 195 -3.38 6.26 16.14
C LEU A 195 -3.42 4.79 15.71
N LEU A 196 -4.37 4.03 16.26
CA LEU A 196 -4.55 2.63 15.92
C LEU A 196 -4.93 2.44 14.45
N SER A 197 -5.91 3.21 13.95
CA SER A 197 -6.44 3.07 12.59
C SER A 197 -5.50 3.62 11.52
N TYR A 198 -4.76 4.68 11.82
CA TYR A 198 -3.83 5.32 10.89
C TYR A 198 -2.49 4.59 10.79
N SER A 199 -1.97 4.14 11.94
CA SER A 199 -0.59 3.69 12.06
C SER A 199 -0.53 2.21 12.41
N ILE A 200 -0.92 1.83 13.63
CA ILE A 200 -0.64 0.48 14.15
C ILE A 200 -1.32 -0.61 13.31
N ILE A 201 -2.62 -0.51 13.04
CA ILE A 201 -3.37 -1.55 12.31
C ILE A 201 -2.86 -1.70 10.86
N PRO A 202 -2.77 -0.63 10.03
CA PRO A 202 -2.20 -0.74 8.70
C PRO A 202 -0.77 -1.31 8.71
N PHE A 203 0.08 -0.87 9.64
CA PHE A 203 1.45 -1.38 9.74
C PHE A 203 1.51 -2.86 10.05
N THR A 204 0.73 -3.34 11.03
CA THR A 204 0.71 -4.76 11.39
C THR A 204 0.23 -5.60 10.20
N ILE A 205 -0.83 -5.16 9.50
CA ILE A 205 -1.34 -5.86 8.31
C ILE A 205 -0.26 -5.90 7.22
N ILE A 206 0.35 -4.76 6.90
CA ILE A 206 1.38 -4.65 5.87
C ILE A 206 2.59 -5.52 6.21
N ALA A 207 3.08 -5.48 7.45
CA ALA A 207 4.23 -6.25 7.90
C ALA A 207 3.98 -7.76 7.82
N ILE A 208 2.82 -8.22 8.32
CA ILE A 208 2.42 -9.62 8.25
C ILE A 208 2.29 -10.08 6.79
N CYS A 209 1.60 -9.31 5.96
CA CYS A 209 1.42 -9.66 4.55
C CYS A 209 2.77 -9.75 3.82
N ASN A 210 3.65 -8.76 4.01
CA ASN A 210 4.96 -8.76 3.38
C ASN A 210 5.83 -9.93 3.84
N LEU A 211 5.78 -10.30 5.13
CA LEU A 211 6.45 -11.48 5.66
C LEU A 211 5.97 -12.75 4.95
N PHE A 212 4.66 -12.97 4.88
CA PHE A 212 4.10 -14.15 4.20
C PHE A 212 4.39 -14.17 2.70
N ILE A 213 4.39 -13.03 2.01
CA ILE A 213 4.75 -12.96 0.60
C ILE A 213 6.21 -13.41 0.42
N VAL A 214 7.14 -12.91 1.25
CA VAL A 214 8.56 -13.31 1.18
C VAL A 214 8.72 -14.80 1.47
N LEU A 215 8.08 -15.32 2.51
CA LEU A 215 8.11 -16.75 2.85
C LEU A 215 7.59 -17.62 1.69
N THR A 216 6.47 -17.21 1.07
CA THR A 216 5.87 -17.90 -0.07
C THR A 216 6.79 -17.90 -1.29
N VAL A 217 7.42 -16.76 -1.58
CA VAL A 217 8.38 -16.64 -2.69
C VAL A 217 9.62 -17.50 -2.45
N CYS A 218 10.17 -17.49 -1.23
CA CYS A 218 11.30 -18.32 -0.84
C CYS A 218 10.96 -19.81 -0.94
N HIS A 219 9.79 -20.22 -0.47
CA HIS A 219 9.31 -21.59 -0.56
C HIS A 219 9.12 -22.05 -2.01
N ASN A 220 8.56 -21.18 -2.87
CA ASN A 220 8.40 -21.50 -4.28
C ASN A 220 9.77 -21.63 -4.99
N LYS A 221 10.74 -20.80 -4.65
CA LYS A 221 12.10 -20.89 -5.20
C LYS A 221 12.78 -22.20 -4.84
N THR A 222 12.68 -22.66 -3.59
CA THR A 222 13.27 -23.94 -3.17
C THR A 222 12.60 -25.13 -3.85
N ASN A 223 11.27 -25.11 -4.00
CA ASN A 223 10.53 -26.14 -4.72
C ASN A 223 10.88 -26.21 -6.21
N MET A 224 11.06 -25.05 -6.86
CA MET A 224 11.50 -25.00 -8.27
C MET A 224 12.92 -25.53 -8.44
N LYS A 225 13.83 -25.21 -7.52
CA LYS A 225 15.20 -25.75 -7.52
C LYS A 225 15.19 -27.28 -7.39
N LYS A 226 14.45 -27.82 -6.43
CA LYS A 226 14.29 -29.29 -6.26
C LYS A 226 13.78 -29.95 -7.55
N LYS A 227 12.74 -29.39 -8.19
CA LYS A 227 12.20 -29.92 -9.46
C LYS A 227 13.21 -29.87 -10.61
N TYR A 228 14.03 -28.82 -10.67
CA TYR A 228 15.09 -28.70 -11.68
C TYR A 228 16.19 -29.74 -11.45
N ASP A 229 16.64 -29.90 -10.21
CA ASP A 229 17.67 -30.87 -9.83
C ASP A 229 17.20 -32.32 -10.07
N SER A 230 15.95 -32.64 -9.73
CA SER A 230 15.35 -33.96 -10.03
C SER A 230 15.26 -34.23 -11.54
N LYS A 231 14.94 -33.23 -12.37
CA LYS A 231 14.91 -33.40 -13.83
C LYS A 231 16.31 -33.56 -14.43
N LYS A 232 17.31 -32.87 -13.88
CA LYS A 232 18.70 -32.99 -14.35
C LYS A 232 19.26 -34.40 -14.12
N GLN A 233 18.88 -35.04 -13.01
CA GLN A 233 19.29 -36.43 -12.73
C GLN A 233 18.68 -37.45 -13.69
N ILE A 234 17.48 -37.21 -14.23
CA ILE A 234 16.83 -38.12 -15.20
C ILE A 234 17.46 -38.01 -16.59
N ILE A 235 17.98 -36.85 -16.97
CA ILE A 235 18.45 -36.58 -18.35
C ILE A 235 19.93 -36.92 -18.54
N LEU A 236 20.73 -37.16 -17.49
CA LEU A 236 22.04 -37.79 -17.68
C LEU A 236 21.80 -39.27 -17.98
N PRO A 237 21.89 -39.71 -19.25
CA PRO A 237 21.83 -41.14 -19.54
C PRO A 237 23.03 -41.75 -18.83
N ASN A 238 22.88 -42.96 -18.31
CA ASN A 238 24.04 -43.80 -18.00
C ASN A 238 24.83 -43.95 -19.31
N ILE A 239 25.77 -43.04 -19.58
CA ILE A 239 26.82 -43.27 -20.56
C ILE A 239 27.57 -44.47 -19.96
N PRO A 240 27.49 -45.66 -20.57
CA PRO A 240 28.23 -46.80 -20.06
C PRO A 240 29.70 -46.37 -20.04
N HIS A 241 30.30 -46.49 -18.86
CA HIS A 241 31.72 -46.27 -18.67
C HIS A 241 32.44 -47.28 -19.56
N GLU A 242 32.85 -46.86 -20.76
CA GLU A 242 33.64 -47.66 -21.67
C GLU A 242 35.00 -47.88 -20.99
N GLN A 243 35.16 -49.06 -20.38
CA GLN A 243 36.41 -49.54 -19.82
C GLN A 243 37.38 -49.82 -20.97
N ASN A 244 38.04 -48.78 -21.50
CA ASN A 244 39.19 -48.97 -22.36
C ASN A 244 40.44 -49.19 -21.51
N SER A 245 40.70 -50.47 -21.24
CA SER A 245 42.00 -51.01 -20.87
C SER A 245 42.95 -50.89 -22.06
N THR A 246 43.77 -49.85 -22.09
CA THR A 246 45.02 -49.86 -22.86
C THR A 246 46.16 -49.32 -22.02
N SER A 247 46.91 -50.27 -21.47
CA SER A 247 48.32 -50.17 -21.15
C SER A 247 49.07 -49.40 -22.26
N ARG A 248 49.79 -48.35 -21.88
CA ARG A 248 51.01 -47.89 -22.56
C ARG A 248 51.86 -47.11 -21.55
N ASP A 249 53.02 -47.68 -21.30
CA ASP A 249 54.19 -47.10 -20.63
C ASP A 249 54.66 -45.79 -21.30
N VAL A 250 55.61 -45.10 -20.62
CA VAL A 250 56.60 -44.10 -21.10
C VAL A 250 56.31 -42.64 -20.62
N PRO A 251 57.32 -41.80 -20.28
CA PRO A 251 58.09 -41.81 -19.04
C PRO A 251 58.08 -40.43 -18.31
N LYS A 252 58.71 -40.41 -17.14
CA LYS A 252 59.07 -39.21 -16.34
C LYS A 252 59.63 -38.05 -17.18
N ILE A 253 59.02 -36.87 -17.06
CA ILE A 253 59.75 -35.59 -17.13
C ILE A 253 59.36 -34.73 -15.92
N CYS A 254 60.42 -34.27 -15.27
CA CYS A 254 60.50 -33.51 -14.06
C CYS A 254 60.17 -32.03 -14.33
N GLU A 255 59.29 -31.38 -13.55
CA GLU A 255 59.47 -29.96 -13.23
C GLU A 255 58.64 -29.47 -12.02
N LYS A 256 59.41 -29.05 -11.00
CA LYS A 256 59.27 -28.00 -9.97
C LYS A 256 57.96 -27.80 -9.18
N PRO A 257 58.06 -27.62 -7.84
CA PRO A 257 56.93 -27.35 -6.97
C PRO A 257 56.67 -25.84 -6.84
N THR A 258 55.42 -25.42 -7.00
CA THR A 258 54.94 -24.15 -6.45
C THR A 258 53.94 -24.47 -5.34
N LYS A 259 54.35 -24.15 -4.11
CA LYS A 259 53.55 -24.25 -2.89
C LYS A 259 52.28 -23.40 -3.05
N VAL A 260 51.11 -24.02 -2.98
CA VAL A 260 49.88 -23.34 -2.55
C VAL A 260 49.21 -24.19 -1.48
N LEU A 261 49.24 -23.61 -0.28
CA LEU A 261 48.62 -24.04 0.96
C LEU A 261 47.13 -24.33 0.73
N LYS A 262 46.69 -25.58 0.90
CA LYS A 262 45.28 -25.91 1.10
C LYS A 262 45.06 -26.37 2.52
N PHE A 263 44.19 -25.62 3.20
CA PHE A 263 43.68 -25.91 4.52
C PHE A 263 42.96 -27.26 4.52
N GLN A 264 43.40 -28.12 5.43
CA GLN A 264 42.85 -29.41 5.75
C GLN A 264 41.77 -29.22 6.82
N THR A 265 40.57 -29.71 6.57
CA THR A 265 39.68 -30.15 7.65
C THR A 265 38.96 -31.40 7.17
N CYS A 266 39.46 -32.51 7.70
CA CYS A 266 38.86 -33.83 7.67
C CYS A 266 38.07 -33.97 8.97
N SER A 267 36.85 -34.50 8.93
CA SER A 267 36.42 -35.66 9.74
C SER A 267 34.89 -35.78 9.81
N THR A 268 34.44 -36.87 9.19
CA THR A 268 33.42 -37.84 9.61
C THR A 268 32.78 -37.65 10.98
N THR A 269 31.44 -37.68 11.05
CA THR A 269 30.73 -38.54 12.02
C THR A 269 29.31 -38.85 11.53
N ASN A 270 29.06 -40.12 11.21
CA ASN A 270 27.73 -40.71 11.22
C ASN A 270 27.26 -40.73 12.68
N ASN A 271 26.08 -40.19 12.96
CA ASN A 271 25.29 -40.60 14.12
C ASN A 271 23.80 -40.46 13.79
N THR A 272 23.18 -41.63 13.67
CA THR A 272 21.76 -41.89 13.88
C THR A 272 21.33 -41.37 15.24
N ILE A 273 20.49 -40.34 15.28
CA ILE A 273 19.69 -39.99 16.45
C ILE A 273 18.24 -39.82 15.98
N ASN A 274 17.39 -40.67 16.55
CA ASN A 274 15.94 -40.56 16.56
C ASN A 274 15.53 -39.16 17.04
N ASP A 275 14.76 -38.43 16.22
CA ASP A 275 13.93 -37.32 16.70
C ASP A 275 12.50 -37.48 16.16
N ASN A 276 11.72 -38.22 16.94
CA ASN A 276 10.26 -38.12 16.97
C ASN A 276 9.89 -36.78 17.60
N LYS A 277 9.81 -35.70 16.80
CA LYS A 277 9.14 -34.44 17.17
C LYS A 277 9.03 -33.49 15.97
N HIS A 278 8.13 -33.78 15.03
CA HIS A 278 7.44 -32.77 14.21
C HIS A 278 6.29 -33.39 13.39
N GLU A 279 5.24 -33.84 14.09
CA GLU A 279 3.92 -34.12 13.51
C GLU A 279 2.87 -33.25 14.20
N ILE A 280 2.84 -31.94 13.92
CA ILE A 280 1.70 -31.08 14.31
C ILE A 280 1.23 -30.14 13.18
N PHE A 281 1.89 -30.05 12.02
CA PHE A 281 1.43 -29.15 10.94
C PHE A 281 1.53 -29.76 9.54
N VAL A 282 1.04 -30.99 9.35
CA VAL A 282 0.68 -31.50 8.02
C VAL A 282 -0.56 -32.40 8.14
N SER A 283 -1.75 -31.80 8.27
CA SER A 283 -3.00 -32.42 7.80
C SER A 283 -4.14 -31.39 7.82
N ILE A 284 -4.14 -30.47 6.86
CA ILE A 284 -5.37 -29.83 6.38
C ILE A 284 -5.26 -29.82 4.86
N LYS A 285 -5.42 -31.01 4.28
CA LYS A 285 -5.66 -31.24 2.85
C LYS A 285 -6.72 -32.31 2.69
N ASP A 286 -7.81 -32.19 3.44
CA ASP A 286 -9.01 -32.95 3.11
C ASP A 286 -9.74 -32.24 1.98
N GLU A 287 -9.48 -32.73 0.77
CA GLU A 287 -10.20 -32.41 -0.48
C GLU A 287 -11.73 -32.59 -0.30
N LYS A 288 -12.14 -33.47 0.62
CA LYS A 288 -13.54 -33.63 1.06
C LYS A 288 -14.12 -32.41 1.78
N VAL A 289 -13.33 -31.70 2.61
CA VAL A 289 -13.82 -30.51 3.34
C VAL A 289 -13.96 -29.32 2.38
N ILE A 290 -13.06 -29.21 1.40
CA ILE A 290 -13.15 -28.17 0.36
C ILE A 290 -14.34 -28.43 -0.57
N ASN A 291 -14.61 -29.68 -0.96
CA ASN A 291 -15.77 -30.01 -1.78
C ASN A 291 -17.09 -29.79 -1.00
N ASN A 292 -17.15 -30.14 0.29
CA ASN A 292 -18.32 -29.86 1.14
C ASN A 292 -18.55 -28.35 1.37
N LEU A 293 -17.49 -27.53 1.38
CA LEU A 293 -17.57 -26.06 1.44
C LEU A 293 -17.94 -25.40 0.10
N LEU A 294 -17.64 -26.06 -1.03
CA LEU A 294 -18.12 -25.64 -2.34
C LEU A 294 -19.61 -25.98 -2.53
N ASP A 295 -20.03 -27.19 -2.13
CA ASP A 295 -21.42 -27.63 -2.27
C ASP A 295 -22.38 -26.85 -1.36
N SER A 296 -21.94 -26.47 -0.15
CA SER A 296 -22.74 -25.60 0.74
C SER A 296 -22.89 -24.16 0.23
N ASN A 297 -21.93 -23.64 -0.55
CA ASN A 297 -22.03 -22.32 -1.18
C ASN A 297 -22.92 -22.32 -2.42
N VAL A 298 -23.02 -23.43 -3.16
CA VAL A 298 -23.96 -23.60 -4.27
C VAL A 298 -25.41 -23.69 -3.74
N ALA A 299 -25.62 -24.37 -2.60
CA ALA A 299 -26.92 -24.41 -1.93
C ALA A 299 -27.38 -23.03 -1.42
N TRP A 300 -26.44 -22.20 -0.92
CA TRP A 300 -26.73 -20.83 -0.47
C TRP A 300 -27.04 -19.85 -1.61
N GLN A 301 -26.49 -20.08 -2.82
CA GLN A 301 -26.82 -19.26 -4.00
C GLN A 301 -28.16 -19.65 -4.63
N SER A 302 -28.55 -20.92 -4.60
CA SER A 302 -29.87 -21.36 -5.10
C SER A 302 -31.02 -20.76 -4.27
N HIS A 303 -30.88 -20.72 -2.94
CA HIS A 303 -31.93 -20.20 -2.04
C HIS A 303 -32.12 -18.67 -2.11
N ARG A 304 -31.19 -17.94 -2.73
CA ARG A 304 -31.23 -16.48 -2.89
C ARG A 304 -31.89 -16.04 -4.20
N ILE A 305 -31.96 -16.92 -5.20
CA ILE A 305 -32.62 -16.65 -6.49
C ILE A 305 -34.14 -16.79 -6.35
N ASP A 306 -34.62 -17.74 -5.53
CA ASP A 306 -36.05 -17.93 -5.31
C ASP A 306 -36.68 -16.79 -4.49
N HIS A 307 -35.94 -16.19 -3.55
CA HIS A 307 -36.45 -15.10 -2.71
C HIS A 307 -36.51 -13.72 -3.41
N LEU A 308 -35.91 -13.59 -4.61
CA LEU A 308 -35.95 -12.36 -5.42
C LEU A 308 -37.01 -12.38 -6.52
N SER A 309 -37.58 -13.54 -6.86
CA SER A 309 -38.70 -13.63 -7.82
C SER A 309 -40.05 -13.25 -7.19
N ASP A 310 -40.24 -13.50 -5.89
CA ASP A 310 -41.51 -13.24 -5.20
C ASP A 310 -41.73 -11.78 -4.77
N LYS A 311 -40.74 -10.90 -4.96
CA LYS A 311 -40.83 -9.47 -4.58
C LYS A 311 -41.01 -8.49 -5.74
N LEU A 312 -41.16 -8.98 -6.97
CA LEU A 312 -41.34 -8.16 -8.18
C LEU A 312 -42.77 -8.13 -8.75
N LEU A 313 -43.74 -8.73 -8.07
CA LEU A 313 -45.16 -8.68 -8.43
C LEU A 313 -45.99 -8.07 -7.29
N LEU A 314 -45.86 -6.76 -7.06
CA LEU A 314 -46.86 -5.94 -6.37
C LEU A 314 -46.39 -4.49 -6.35
N ASN A 315 -46.84 -3.71 -7.34
CA ASN A 315 -47.24 -2.30 -7.16
C ASN A 315 -47.71 -1.72 -8.51
N ASP A 316 -48.99 -1.92 -8.80
CA ASP A 316 -49.77 -1.02 -9.65
C ASP A 316 -50.97 -0.57 -8.82
N LYS A 317 -51.02 0.74 -8.51
CA LYS A 317 -52.24 1.52 -8.27
C LYS A 317 -51.87 2.99 -8.06
N GLU A 318 -52.04 3.77 -9.13
CA GLU A 318 -52.19 5.24 -9.08
C GLU A 318 -53.45 5.66 -8.32
N PRO A 319 -53.53 6.94 -7.93
CA PRO A 319 -54.67 7.75 -8.34
C PRO A 319 -54.28 9.11 -8.94
N PRO A 320 -55.19 9.76 -9.70
CA PRO A 320 -54.87 10.89 -10.56
C PRO A 320 -54.96 12.24 -9.83
N ILE A 321 -54.08 13.17 -10.19
CA ILE A 321 -54.24 14.60 -9.86
C ILE A 321 -54.11 15.41 -11.15
N SER A 322 -55.08 16.30 -11.29
CA SER A 322 -55.41 17.16 -12.43
C SER A 322 -54.32 18.15 -12.83
N ILE A 323 -54.26 18.35 -14.15
CA ILE A 323 -53.43 19.29 -14.90
C ILE A 323 -54.07 20.68 -14.86
N GLU A 324 -53.27 21.70 -14.55
CA GLU A 324 -53.54 23.09 -14.93
C GLU A 324 -52.42 23.58 -15.86
N THR A 325 -52.87 24.14 -16.98
CA THR A 325 -52.13 24.55 -18.17
C THR A 325 -51.31 25.81 -17.96
N LEU A 326 -50.05 25.85 -18.41
CA LEU A 326 -49.47 27.08 -18.94
C LEU A 326 -48.47 26.81 -20.07
N SER A 327 -48.79 27.39 -21.21
CA SER A 327 -48.10 27.34 -22.50
C SER A 327 -46.93 28.30 -22.56
N THR A 328 -45.79 27.85 -23.10
CA THR A 328 -44.93 28.67 -23.97
C THR A 328 -44.20 27.79 -24.99
N SER A 329 -44.56 27.99 -26.26
CA SER A 329 -43.75 27.81 -27.48
C SER A 329 -42.34 28.42 -27.29
N THR A 330 -41.24 28.03 -27.91
CA THR A 330 -40.89 27.66 -29.30
C THR A 330 -39.38 27.34 -29.20
N GLU A 331 -38.79 26.33 -29.84
CA GLU A 331 -38.20 26.45 -31.18
C GLU A 331 -37.58 25.10 -31.59
N ASN A 332 -37.87 24.70 -32.82
CA ASN A 332 -37.32 23.56 -33.52
C ASN A 332 -35.82 23.73 -33.82
N LYS A 333 -35.00 22.69 -33.57
CA LYS A 333 -33.91 22.38 -34.48
C LYS A 333 -33.65 20.88 -34.58
N GLN A 334 -34.06 20.38 -35.73
CA GLN A 334 -34.01 19.01 -36.21
C GLN A 334 -32.60 18.75 -36.77
N SER A 335 -31.89 17.76 -36.23
CA SER A 335 -30.66 17.23 -36.85
C SER A 335 -30.69 15.71 -36.84
N HIS A 336 -30.94 15.16 -38.04
CA HIS A 336 -30.75 13.77 -38.44
C HIS A 336 -29.35 13.26 -38.12
N ILE A 337 -29.24 12.10 -37.46
CA ILE A 337 -28.09 11.18 -37.58
C ILE A 337 -28.63 9.74 -37.60
N PRO A 338 -28.21 8.89 -38.57
CA PRO A 338 -28.87 7.61 -38.85
C PRO A 338 -28.36 6.46 -37.97
N LEU A 339 -29.29 5.54 -37.66
CA LEU A 339 -29.00 4.19 -37.18
C LEU A 339 -28.29 3.36 -38.26
N GLN A 340 -27.04 2.97 -37.98
CA GLN A 340 -26.41 1.74 -38.44
C GLN A 340 -26.21 0.90 -37.16
N GLY A 341 -26.67 -0.35 -37.02
CA GLY A 341 -26.64 -1.42 -38.00
C GLY A 341 -25.50 -2.38 -37.67
N GLU A 342 -25.40 -2.87 -36.44
CA GLU A 342 -24.34 -3.81 -36.01
C GLU A 342 -24.89 -5.25 -36.01
N LYS A 343 -24.75 -5.90 -37.17
CA LYS A 343 -24.80 -7.35 -37.33
C LYS A 343 -23.36 -7.90 -37.26
N SER A 344 -23.25 -9.16 -36.80
CA SER A 344 -22.06 -10.06 -36.86
C SER A 344 -21.00 -9.80 -35.77
N LEU A 345 -20.36 -10.77 -35.11
CA LEU A 345 -20.04 -12.16 -35.42
C LEU A 345 -19.88 -12.95 -34.11
N LEU A 346 -20.64 -14.03 -33.94
CA LEU A 346 -20.30 -15.13 -33.04
C LEU A 346 -19.23 -15.97 -33.75
N THR A 347 -17.96 -15.72 -33.47
CA THR A 347 -16.86 -16.58 -33.94
C THR A 347 -16.43 -17.49 -32.79
N SER A 348 -16.94 -18.72 -32.85
CA SER A 348 -16.50 -19.88 -32.10
C SER A 348 -14.98 -20.07 -32.24
N TYR A 349 -14.22 -19.84 -31.17
CA TYR A 349 -12.82 -20.24 -31.05
C TYR A 349 -12.73 -21.53 -30.23
N SER A 350 -12.97 -22.67 -30.88
CA SER A 350 -12.45 -23.97 -30.44
C SER A 350 -11.03 -24.12 -30.99
N VAL A 351 -10.05 -23.50 -30.32
CA VAL A 351 -8.63 -23.72 -30.61
C VAL A 351 -8.17 -24.91 -29.79
N LEU A 352 -7.94 -26.01 -30.51
CA LEU A 352 -7.17 -27.16 -30.09
C LEU A 352 -5.85 -26.69 -29.47
N SER A 353 -5.70 -26.89 -28.17
CA SER A 353 -4.51 -26.55 -27.39
C SER A 353 -3.41 -27.59 -27.61
N SER A 354 -2.48 -27.29 -28.51
CA SER A 354 -1.20 -28.02 -28.65
C SER A 354 -0.30 -27.74 -27.44
N PRO A 355 0.16 -28.74 -26.68
CA PRO A 355 0.97 -28.53 -25.48
C PRO A 355 2.47 -28.47 -25.83
N SER A 356 2.90 -27.39 -26.48
CA SER A 356 4.33 -27.07 -26.62
C SER A 356 4.64 -25.76 -25.90
N SER A 357 4.32 -25.69 -24.61
CA SER A 357 4.68 -24.55 -23.76
C SER A 357 6.19 -24.56 -23.51
N SER A 358 6.93 -23.77 -24.28
CA SER A 358 8.36 -23.54 -24.08
C SER A 358 8.64 -23.14 -22.61
N PRO A 359 9.59 -23.76 -21.90
CA PRO A 359 9.87 -23.52 -20.48
C PRO A 359 10.28 -22.08 -20.11
N SER A 360 10.51 -21.21 -21.11
CA SER A 360 10.91 -19.80 -20.93
C SER A 360 9.81 -18.92 -20.33
N THR A 361 8.51 -19.19 -20.58
CA THR A 361 7.43 -18.24 -20.22
C THR A 361 7.13 -18.18 -18.72
N ASN A 362 7.40 -19.24 -17.96
CA ASN A 362 7.12 -19.29 -16.52
C ASN A 362 8.19 -18.58 -15.68
N SER A 363 9.46 -18.65 -16.11
CA SER A 363 10.57 -17.95 -15.43
C SER A 363 10.38 -16.42 -15.51
N GLN A 364 9.98 -15.91 -16.67
CA GLN A 364 9.75 -14.48 -16.87
C GLN A 364 8.60 -13.94 -16.00
N LYS A 365 7.50 -14.69 -15.87
CA LYS A 365 6.37 -14.29 -15.00
C LYS A 365 6.76 -14.20 -13.53
N MET A 366 7.62 -15.10 -13.06
CA MET A 366 8.08 -15.11 -11.67
C MET A 366 9.00 -13.92 -11.36
N GLY A 367 9.86 -13.52 -12.30
CA GLY A 367 10.70 -12.32 -12.16
C GLY A 367 9.88 -11.04 -12.01
N VAL A 368 8.80 -10.90 -12.80
CA VAL A 368 7.89 -9.74 -12.71
C VAL A 368 7.16 -9.71 -11.36
N GLN A 369 6.67 -10.85 -10.88
CA GLN A 369 6.02 -10.95 -9.57
C GLN A 369 6.97 -10.55 -8.43
N LEU A 370 8.20 -11.06 -8.44
CA LEU A 370 9.23 -10.72 -7.45
C LEU A 370 9.53 -9.22 -7.45
N GLN A 371 9.64 -8.60 -8.63
CA GLN A 371 9.90 -7.17 -8.73
C GLN A 371 8.78 -6.33 -8.10
N ILE A 372 7.51 -6.71 -8.32
CA ILE A 372 6.36 -6.03 -7.70
C ILE A 372 6.39 -6.20 -6.17
N THR A 373 6.70 -7.40 -5.69
CA THR A 373 6.86 -7.65 -4.24
C THR A 373 7.93 -6.77 -3.62
N ILE A 374 9.12 -6.67 -4.25
CA ILE A 374 10.20 -5.82 -3.75
C ILE A 374 9.76 -4.36 -3.70
N SER A 375 9.07 -3.90 -4.74
CA SER A 375 8.49 -2.54 -4.79
C SER A 375 7.58 -2.25 -3.60
N LEU A 376 6.64 -3.16 -3.31
CA LEU A 376 5.71 -3.03 -2.20
C LEU A 376 6.39 -3.07 -0.84
N LEU A 377 7.40 -3.92 -0.68
CA LEU A 377 8.19 -4.02 0.54
C LEU A 377 8.95 -2.71 0.79
N VAL A 378 9.58 -2.12 -0.23
CA VAL A 378 10.26 -0.82 -0.12
C VAL A 378 9.27 0.26 0.29
N ILE A 379 8.12 0.36 -0.37
CA ILE A 379 7.09 1.36 -0.05
C ILE A 379 6.58 1.19 1.38
N SER A 380 6.35 -0.05 1.80
CA SER A 380 5.88 -0.39 3.15
C SER A 380 6.89 0.02 4.22
N ILE A 381 8.17 -0.28 4.00
CA ILE A 381 9.26 0.10 4.91
C ILE A 381 9.38 1.62 4.97
N SER A 382 9.41 2.30 3.81
CA SER A 382 9.43 3.76 3.75
C SER A 382 8.25 4.39 4.48
N PHE A 383 7.03 3.86 4.29
CA PHE A 383 5.84 4.33 4.97
C PHE A 383 5.97 4.22 6.49
N ILE A 384 6.48 3.11 7.03
CA ILE A 384 6.74 2.94 8.47
C ILE A 384 7.78 3.95 8.97
N PHE A 385 8.93 4.04 8.31
CA PHE A 385 10.03 4.92 8.74
C PHE A 385 9.65 6.40 8.70
N CYS A 386 8.84 6.82 7.73
CA CYS A 386 8.43 8.21 7.59
C CYS A 386 7.25 8.59 8.47
N THR A 387 6.38 7.64 8.82
CA THR A 387 5.14 7.92 9.57
C THR A 387 5.30 7.71 11.07
N LEU A 388 6.11 6.73 11.49
CA LEU A 388 6.26 6.38 12.91
C LEU A 388 6.81 7.54 13.77
N PRO A 389 7.84 8.31 13.35
CA PRO A 389 8.33 9.43 14.14
C PRO A 389 7.26 10.50 14.37
N ASN A 390 6.44 10.81 13.37
CA ASN A 390 5.34 11.78 13.48
C ASN A 390 4.26 11.31 14.45
N CYS A 391 3.94 10.00 14.43
CA CYS A 391 3.01 9.42 15.39
C CYS A 391 3.53 9.52 16.82
N ILE A 392 4.80 9.16 17.05
CA ILE A 392 5.44 9.25 18.37
C ILE A 392 5.44 10.70 18.85
N SER A 393 5.87 11.66 18.02
CA SER A 393 5.87 13.08 18.39
C SER A 393 4.47 13.59 18.74
N THR A 394 3.44 13.20 18.00
CA THR A 394 2.05 13.58 18.30
C THR A 394 1.59 13.05 19.67
N ILE A 395 1.89 11.78 19.99
CA ILE A 395 1.56 11.18 21.30
C ILE A 395 2.29 11.90 22.42
N MET A 396 3.57 12.21 22.22
CA MET A 396 4.40 12.86 23.24
C MET A 396 3.94 14.30 23.50
N ILE A 397 3.54 15.05 22.47
CA ILE A 397 2.93 16.38 22.63
C ILE A 397 1.65 16.30 23.49
N GLN A 398 0.83 15.28 23.27
CA GLN A 398 -0.41 15.09 24.03
C GLN A 398 -0.17 14.60 25.46
N THR A 399 0.90 13.83 25.70
CA THR A 399 1.22 13.29 27.03
C THR A 399 1.87 14.33 27.94
N TYR A 400 2.73 15.20 27.39
CA TYR A 400 3.52 16.17 28.15
C TYR A 400 2.94 17.59 28.08
N THR A 401 1.70 17.77 28.52
CA THR A 401 1.03 19.08 28.49
C THR A 401 1.60 20.08 29.50
N ASN A 402 2.11 19.59 30.64
CA ASN A 402 2.46 20.41 31.80
C ASN A 402 3.87 21.03 31.73
N ASP A 403 4.79 20.45 30.94
CA ASP A 403 6.15 20.94 30.79
C ASP A 403 6.31 21.61 29.42
N GLU A 404 6.41 22.93 29.42
CA GLU A 404 6.53 23.73 28.19
C GLU A 404 7.82 23.41 27.42
N SER A 405 8.92 23.14 28.12
CA SER A 405 10.22 22.86 27.49
C SER A 405 10.19 21.54 26.72
N VAL A 406 9.62 20.50 27.34
CA VAL A 406 9.44 19.18 26.73
C VAL A 406 8.43 19.26 25.59
N ARG A 407 7.35 20.02 25.74
CA ARG A 407 6.35 20.22 24.68
C ARG A 407 6.96 20.90 23.45
N LYS A 408 7.77 21.96 23.63
CA LYS A 408 8.48 22.64 22.54
C LYS A 408 9.45 21.71 21.82
N PHE A 409 10.19 20.89 22.56
CA PHE A 409 11.06 19.86 21.98
C PHE A 409 10.28 18.89 21.08
N TRP A 410 9.19 18.31 21.58
CA TRP A 410 8.39 17.36 20.79
C TRP A 410 7.66 18.02 19.62
N GLN A 411 7.29 19.30 19.75
CA GLN A 411 6.76 20.09 18.64
C GLN A 411 7.80 20.28 17.53
N ALA A 412 9.05 20.59 17.86
CA ALA A 412 10.14 20.65 16.89
C ALA A 412 10.36 19.28 16.20
N MET A 413 10.33 18.19 16.97
CA MET A 413 10.41 16.83 16.42
C MET A 413 9.23 16.47 15.52
N ASN A 414 8.02 16.97 15.83
CA ASN A 414 6.84 16.81 14.97
C ASN A 414 7.04 17.53 13.63
N TYR A 415 7.58 18.75 13.64
CA TYR A 415 7.90 19.48 12.41
C TYR A 415 9.03 18.83 11.59
N PHE A 416 10.03 18.23 12.24
CA PHE A 416 11.02 17.45 11.50
C PHE A 416 10.44 16.17 10.91
N SER A 417 9.56 15.47 11.63
CA SER A 417 8.98 14.21 11.19
C SER A 417 7.86 14.37 10.17
N VAL A 418 7.19 15.52 10.10
CA VAL A 418 6.19 15.79 9.06
C VAL A 418 6.83 15.92 7.68
N VAL A 419 8.11 16.29 7.57
CA VAL A 419 8.83 16.37 6.28
C VAL A 419 8.98 14.99 5.61
N PRO A 420 9.51 13.95 6.28
CA PRO A 420 9.47 12.57 5.77
C PRO A 420 8.05 12.10 5.47
N LEU A 421 7.07 12.45 6.30
CA LEU A 421 5.67 12.08 6.06
C LEU A 421 5.13 12.69 4.75
N LEU A 422 5.32 13.99 4.52
CA LEU A 422 4.98 14.65 3.25
C LEU A 422 5.75 14.04 2.08
N THR A 423 7.00 13.63 2.30
CA THR A 423 7.82 12.94 1.30
C THR A 423 7.15 11.64 0.88
N THR A 424 6.65 10.82 1.82
CA THR A 424 5.97 9.57 1.49
C THR A 424 4.75 9.78 0.59
N HIS A 425 3.94 10.80 0.88
CA HIS A 425 2.76 11.13 0.06
C HIS A 425 3.11 11.80 -1.27
N SER A 426 4.28 12.42 -1.39
CA SER A 426 4.68 13.13 -2.62
C SER A 426 5.51 12.28 -3.58
N VAL A 427 6.22 11.28 -3.05
CA VAL A 427 7.35 10.61 -3.73
C VAL A 427 7.04 9.14 -4.05
N ASN A 428 5.79 8.71 -3.88
CA ASN A 428 5.33 7.37 -4.27
C ASN A 428 5.72 7.01 -5.72
N LEU A 429 5.64 7.98 -6.65
CA LEU A 429 6.12 7.80 -8.03
C LEU A 429 7.60 7.40 -8.12
N ILE A 430 8.48 8.03 -7.34
CA ILE A 430 9.92 7.76 -7.39
C ILE A 430 10.18 6.34 -6.86
N PHE A 431 9.49 5.93 -5.80
CA PHE A 431 9.59 4.55 -5.32
C PHE A 431 9.14 3.54 -6.40
N TYR A 432 8.04 3.79 -7.10
CA TYR A 432 7.61 2.95 -8.23
C TYR A 432 8.64 2.93 -9.36
N TYR A 433 9.20 4.10 -9.71
CA TYR A 433 10.20 4.23 -10.76
C TYR A 433 11.49 3.47 -10.42
N LEU A 434 12.03 3.64 -9.21
CA LEU A 434 13.26 2.98 -8.79
C LEU A 434 13.09 1.46 -8.68
N SER A 435 11.93 1.00 -8.21
CA SER A 435 11.69 -0.42 -7.96
C SER A 435 11.26 -1.23 -9.18
N SER A 436 10.57 -0.64 -10.16
CA SER A 436 9.96 -1.38 -11.27
C SER A 436 10.55 -1.03 -12.64
N ASN A 437 11.28 -1.96 -13.26
CA ASN A 437 11.82 -1.85 -14.62
C ASN A 437 10.69 -1.61 -15.62
N MET A 438 9.59 -2.33 -15.45
CA MET A 438 8.39 -2.17 -16.28
C MET A 438 7.84 -0.74 -16.19
N PHE A 439 7.82 -0.18 -14.98
CA PHE A 439 7.39 1.19 -14.78
C PHE A 439 8.33 2.18 -15.46
N ARG A 440 9.65 1.99 -15.33
CA ARG A 440 10.66 2.86 -15.99
C ARG A 440 10.53 2.85 -17.51
N GLU A 441 10.38 1.69 -18.12
CA GLU A 441 10.25 1.59 -19.57
C GLU A 441 8.97 2.29 -20.06
N ARG A 442 7.88 2.22 -19.30
CA ARG A 442 6.63 2.94 -19.64
C ARG A 442 6.70 4.43 -19.38
N PHE A 443 7.38 4.84 -18.31
CA PHE A 443 7.67 6.24 -18.06
C PHE A 443 8.48 6.82 -19.24
N LYS A 444 9.51 6.10 -19.69
CA LYS A 444 10.29 6.51 -20.86
C LYS A 444 9.45 6.56 -22.13
N GLU A 445 8.64 5.55 -22.38
CA GLU A 445 7.76 5.52 -23.54
C GLU A 445 6.76 6.68 -23.54
N TYR A 446 6.22 7.04 -22.38
CA TYR A 446 5.24 8.12 -22.28
C TYR A 446 5.87 9.52 -22.42
N TYR A 447 7.03 9.75 -21.80
CA TYR A 447 7.65 11.08 -21.74
C TYR A 447 8.71 11.34 -22.82
N PHE A 448 9.44 10.31 -23.27
CA PHE A 448 10.54 10.48 -24.24
C PHE A 448 10.21 9.98 -25.64
N LYS A 449 9.20 9.11 -25.82
CA LYS A 449 8.82 8.69 -27.17
C LYS A 449 8.03 9.82 -27.83
N LYS A 450 8.74 10.63 -28.60
CA LYS A 450 8.16 11.66 -29.47
C LYS A 450 7.09 10.98 -30.32
N LYS A 451 5.86 11.48 -30.29
CA LYS A 451 4.79 11.07 -31.20
C LYS A 451 5.21 11.54 -32.60
N THR A 452 6.00 10.71 -33.27
CA THR A 452 6.28 10.84 -34.71
C THR A 452 5.04 10.54 -35.50
#